data_AF-W9QSL4-F1
#
_entry.id   AF-W9QSL4-F1
#
_cell.length_a   1.000
_cell.length_b   1.000
_cell.length_c   1.000
_cell.angle_alpha   90.00
_cell.angle_beta   90.00
_cell.angle_gamma   90.00
#
_symmetry.space_group_name_H-M   'P 1'
#
loop_
_entity.id
_entity.type
_entity.pdbx_description
1 polymer ?
#
loop_
_entity_poly.entity_id
_entity_poly.type
_entity_poly.pdbx_seq_one_letter_code
_entity_poly.pdbx_strand_id
1 'polypeptide(L)'
;MSLAQAVSRRATLHEMIRDYGEAASALKRLLSILESQSCDKAKECSSSGRSTGIVKELRQAQTRFSVMEEEAKKGVSLDFYRILGSKPTDTSADIKKAYRKAALKHHPDKAGQFLARTDSGDERQLWREISQEIHNDADRLFKMIGEAYAVLSDPDKRSQYDIDEELRKDLKGSSTHRRHSDAQSPGSSNFRSSDFQSSPFERSSSRRNYRDNWKTHGNSYSRW
;
A
#
# COMPACT_ATOMS: atom_id res chain seq x y z
N MET A 1 18.22 4.56 14.61
CA MET A 1 16.76 4.77 14.39
C MET A 1 16.00 3.94 15.42
N SER A 2 14.90 4.44 15.98
CA SER A 2 14.10 3.62 16.91
C SER A 2 13.24 2.59 16.16
N LEU A 3 12.89 1.48 16.82
CA LEU A 3 12.01 0.45 16.24
C LEU A 3 10.65 1.05 15.83
N ALA A 4 10.06 1.90 16.66
CA ALA A 4 8.81 2.59 16.36
C ALA A 4 8.91 3.46 15.10
N GLN A 5 10.01 4.21 14.93
CA GLN A 5 10.26 4.99 13.72
C GLN A 5 10.42 4.09 12.48
N ALA A 6 11.11 2.95 12.61
CA ALA A 6 11.26 2.00 11.51
C ALA A 6 9.91 1.40 11.07
N VAL A 7 9.06 1.00 12.03
CA VAL A 7 7.72 0.45 11.75
C VAL A 7 6.80 1.51 11.15
N SER A 8 6.85 2.75 11.65
CA SER A 8 6.10 3.88 11.07
C SER A 8 6.52 4.16 9.62
N ARG A 9 7.84 4.17 9.34
CA ARG A 9 8.36 4.30 7.96
C ARG A 9 7.90 3.12 7.08
N ARG A 10 7.94 1.89 7.59
CA ARG A 10 7.40 0.72 6.86
C ARG A 10 5.92 0.92 6.50
N ALA A 11 5.09 1.37 7.44
CA ALA A 11 3.68 1.66 7.17
C ALA A 11 3.50 2.70 6.06
N THR A 12 4.27 3.80 6.10
CA THR A 12 4.21 4.83 5.04
C THR A 12 4.61 4.29 3.66
N LEU A 13 5.58 3.37 3.59
CA LEU A 13 6.00 2.78 2.32
C LEU A 13 4.91 1.87 1.73
N HIS A 14 4.24 1.06 2.55
CA HIS A 14 3.11 0.25 2.09
C HIS A 14 1.91 1.09 1.66
N GLU A 15 1.65 2.19 2.36
CA GLU A 15 0.63 3.18 1.96
C GLU A 15 0.94 3.78 0.57
N MET A 16 2.21 4.10 0.29
CA MET A 16 2.62 4.65 -1.01
C MET A 16 2.38 3.70 -2.19
N ILE A 17 2.50 2.39 -1.99
CA ILE A 17 2.22 1.38 -3.02
C ILE A 17 0.76 0.89 -3.00
N ARG A 18 -0.06 1.45 -2.11
CA ARG A 18 -1.47 1.05 -1.89
C ARG A 18 -1.64 -0.39 -1.39
N ASP A 19 -0.62 -0.93 -0.74
CA ASP A 19 -0.73 -2.19 0.00
C ASP A 19 -1.29 -1.90 1.40
N TYR A 20 -2.59 -1.61 1.44
CA TYR A 20 -3.28 -1.21 2.67
C TYR A 20 -3.31 -2.32 3.73
N GLY A 21 -3.24 -3.59 3.31
CA GLY A 21 -3.19 -4.73 4.23
C GLY A 21 -1.89 -4.76 5.04
N GLU A 22 -0.74 -4.56 4.39
CA GLU A 22 0.54 -4.45 5.08
C GLU A 22 0.69 -3.15 5.85
N ALA A 23 0.17 -2.04 5.30
CA ALA A 23 0.16 -0.76 6.01
C ALA A 23 -0.61 -0.87 7.34
N ALA A 24 -1.80 -1.49 7.33
CA ALA A 24 -2.58 -1.74 8.53
C ALA A 24 -1.85 -2.66 9.52
N SER A 25 -1.22 -3.73 9.02
CA SER A 25 -0.43 -4.66 9.85
C SER A 25 0.79 -4.00 10.50
N ALA A 26 1.47 -3.11 9.78
CA ALA A 26 2.57 -2.31 10.31
C ALA A 26 2.08 -1.29 11.36
N LEU A 27 0.94 -0.62 11.13
CA LEU A 27 0.33 0.29 12.10
C LEU A 27 -0.14 -0.43 13.36
N LYS A 28 -0.70 -1.63 13.24
CA LYS A 28 -1.06 -2.48 14.39
C LYS A 28 0.17 -2.83 15.23
N ARG A 29 1.29 -3.18 14.60
CA ARG A 29 2.58 -3.39 15.29
C ARG A 29 3.07 -2.10 15.97
N LEU A 30 2.94 -0.96 15.29
CA LEU A 30 3.31 0.34 15.86
C LEU A 30 2.49 0.65 17.12
N LEU A 31 1.18 0.41 17.10
CA LEU A 31 0.31 0.60 18.25
C LEU A 31 0.75 -0.26 19.44
N SER A 32 1.00 -1.55 19.20
CA SER A 32 1.51 -2.46 20.24
C SER A 32 2.83 -1.97 20.84
N ILE A 33 3.76 -1.46 20.03
CA ILE A 33 5.05 -0.91 20.48
C ILE A 33 4.87 0.40 21.27
N LEU A 34 3.94 1.27 20.89
CA LEU A 34 3.67 2.53 21.60
C LEU A 34 2.95 2.29 22.92
N GLU A 35 2.03 1.32 22.96
CA GLU A 35 1.36 0.88 24.18
C GLU A 35 2.36 0.31 25.19
N SER A 36 3.28 -0.56 24.77
CA SER A 36 4.31 -1.11 25.67
C SER A 36 5.23 0.01 26.21
N GLN A 37 5.63 0.96 25.37
CA GLN A 37 6.43 2.12 25.80
C GLN A 37 5.69 3.04 26.80
N SER A 38 4.36 3.10 26.74
CA SER A 38 3.54 3.88 27.68
C SER A 38 3.48 3.25 29.08
N CYS A 39 3.48 1.91 29.17
CA CYS A 39 3.46 1.16 30.44
C CYS A 39 4.81 1.17 31.15
N ASP A 40 5.93 1.11 30.43
CA ASP A 40 7.27 1.16 31.03
C ASP A 40 7.59 2.56 31.59
N LYS A 41 7.13 3.61 30.91
CA LYS A 41 7.26 5.01 31.36
C LYS A 41 6.43 5.33 32.60
N ALA A 42 5.35 4.60 32.87
CA ALA A 42 4.55 4.76 34.09
C ALA A 42 5.28 4.24 35.34
N LYS A 43 6.30 3.38 35.19
CA LYS A 43 7.13 2.87 36.30
C LYS A 43 8.32 3.78 36.64
N GLU A 44 8.72 4.66 35.73
CA GLU A 44 9.80 5.64 35.92
C GLU A 44 9.24 7.07 35.91
N CYS A 45 8.69 7.52 37.03
CA CYS A 45 8.10 8.85 37.15
C CYS A 45 9.17 9.94 37.33
N SER A 46 9.42 10.77 36.30
CA SER A 46 9.84 12.19 36.39
C SER A 46 10.17 12.82 35.00
N SER A 47 9.21 12.93 34.07
CA SER A 47 9.31 13.93 32.98
C SER A 47 7.95 14.21 32.31
N SER A 48 7.31 15.32 32.69
CA SER A 48 5.96 15.69 32.25
C SER A 48 5.84 16.08 30.76
N GLY A 49 6.96 16.34 30.06
CA GLY A 49 6.94 16.81 28.67
C GLY A 49 6.83 15.72 27.59
N ARG A 50 7.33 14.49 27.84
CA ARG A 50 7.42 13.43 26.80
C ARG A 50 6.16 12.59 26.63
N SER A 51 5.36 12.47 27.70
CA SER A 51 4.10 11.71 27.71
C SER A 51 3.09 12.24 26.67
N THR A 52 3.00 13.57 26.51
CA THR A 52 2.07 14.19 25.56
C THR A 52 2.40 13.87 24.09
N GLY A 53 3.67 13.62 23.77
CA GLY A 53 4.11 13.24 22.42
C GLY A 53 3.67 11.82 22.06
N ILE A 54 3.87 10.86 22.97
CA ILE A 54 3.48 9.46 22.76
C ILE A 54 1.97 9.33 22.60
N VAL A 55 1.19 10.05 23.41
CA VAL A 55 -0.28 10.07 23.30
C VAL A 55 -0.75 10.63 21.94
N LYS A 56 -0.08 11.67 21.43
CA LYS A 56 -0.37 12.21 20.09
C LYS A 56 -0.02 11.20 18.98
N GLU A 57 1.15 10.56 19.07
CA GLU A 57 1.57 9.53 18.12
C GLU A 57 0.63 8.32 18.12
N LEU A 58 0.18 7.88 19.29
CA LEU A 58 -0.76 6.77 19.46
C LEU A 58 -2.12 7.11 18.84
N ARG A 59 -2.67 8.30 19.14
CA ARG A 59 -3.94 8.76 18.52
C ARG A 59 -3.82 8.87 17.00
N GLN A 60 -2.69 9.37 16.51
CA GLN A 60 -2.41 9.46 15.07
C GLN A 60 -2.32 8.07 14.44
N ALA A 61 -1.61 7.13 15.07
CA ALA A 61 -1.48 5.75 14.61
C ALA A 61 -2.83 5.02 14.60
N GLN A 62 -3.68 5.21 15.61
CA GLN A 62 -5.04 4.66 15.66
C GLN A 62 -5.90 5.19 14.52
N THR A 63 -5.91 6.51 14.31
CA THR A 63 -6.66 7.14 13.22
C THR A 63 -6.20 6.60 11.87
N ARG A 64 -4.87 6.52 11.64
CA ARG A 64 -4.31 5.96 10.40
C ARG A 64 -4.68 4.49 10.25
N PHE A 65 -4.62 3.69 11.32
CA PHE A 65 -4.96 2.27 11.28
C PHE A 65 -6.41 2.06 10.81
N SER A 66 -7.37 2.79 11.37
CA SER A 66 -8.77 2.72 10.94
C SER A 66 -8.96 3.12 9.47
N VAL A 67 -8.30 4.18 9.01
CA VAL A 67 -8.40 4.60 7.60
C VAL A 67 -7.82 3.53 6.66
N MET A 68 -6.64 2.97 6.99
CA MET A 68 -6.01 1.94 6.17
C MET A 68 -6.82 0.63 6.16
N GLU A 69 -7.43 0.25 7.28
CA GLU A 69 -8.28 -0.94 7.35
C GLU A 69 -9.53 -0.80 6.45
N GLU A 70 -10.16 0.37 6.44
CA GLU A 70 -11.28 0.65 5.55
C GLU A 70 -10.85 0.71 4.08
N GLU A 71 -9.68 1.27 3.76
CA GLU A 71 -9.12 1.24 2.40
C GLU A 71 -8.77 -0.18 1.95
N ALA A 72 -8.31 -1.04 2.87
CA ALA A 72 -8.08 -2.47 2.58
C ALA A 72 -9.39 -3.20 2.27
N LYS A 73 -10.48 -2.92 3.03
CA LYS A 73 -11.81 -3.49 2.77
C LYS A 73 -12.40 -3.08 1.43
N LYS A 74 -12.09 -1.87 0.96
CA LYS A 74 -12.51 -1.38 -0.37
C LYS A 74 -11.85 -2.13 -1.53
N GLY A 75 -10.77 -2.89 -1.27
CA GLY A 75 -10.08 -3.67 -2.29
C GLY A 75 -9.45 -2.80 -3.38
N VAL A 76 -8.86 -1.67 -2.98
CA VAL A 76 -8.21 -0.73 -3.91
C VAL A 76 -7.03 -1.43 -4.60
N SER A 77 -6.88 -1.21 -5.91
CA SER A 77 -5.77 -1.74 -6.69
C SER A 77 -4.43 -1.15 -6.25
N LEU A 78 -3.38 -1.98 -6.33
CA LEU A 78 -2.00 -1.59 -6.06
C LEU A 78 -1.51 -0.50 -7.01
N ASP A 79 -0.54 0.29 -6.57
CA ASP A 79 0.11 1.27 -7.44
C ASP A 79 1.24 0.65 -8.25
N PHE A 80 0.93 0.18 -9.47
CA PHE A 80 1.90 -0.51 -10.32
C PHE A 80 3.08 0.35 -10.73
N TYR A 81 2.89 1.67 -10.93
CA TYR A 81 3.99 2.58 -11.25
C TYR A 81 4.94 2.73 -10.06
N ARG A 82 4.40 2.90 -8.84
CA ARG A 82 5.23 2.99 -7.62
C ARG A 82 5.96 1.69 -7.31
N ILE A 83 5.33 0.54 -7.55
CA ILE A 83 5.95 -0.79 -7.33
C ILE A 83 7.16 -1.00 -8.24
N LEU A 84 7.04 -0.67 -9.54
CA LEU A 84 8.18 -0.75 -10.46
C LEU A 84 9.19 0.39 -10.28
N GLY A 85 8.78 1.48 -9.62
CA GLY A 85 9.57 2.71 -9.52
C GLY A 85 9.63 3.49 -10.84
N SER A 86 8.61 3.33 -11.68
CA SER A 86 8.43 4.07 -12.94
C SER A 86 7.37 5.17 -12.79
N LYS A 87 7.29 6.04 -13.79
CA LYS A 87 6.28 7.10 -13.89
C LYS A 87 5.26 6.76 -14.99
N PRO A 88 4.04 7.32 -14.93
CA PRO A 88 3.06 7.19 -16.02
C PRO A 88 3.54 7.74 -17.37
N THR A 89 4.55 8.62 -17.37
CA THR A 89 5.18 9.18 -18.57
C THR A 89 6.23 8.27 -19.21
N ASP A 90 6.62 7.18 -18.53
CA ASP A 90 7.74 6.34 -18.97
C ASP A 90 7.35 5.47 -20.17
N THR A 91 8.31 5.21 -21.06
CA THR A 91 8.10 4.36 -22.23
C THR A 91 8.06 2.87 -21.84
N SER A 92 7.55 2.01 -22.73
CA SER A 92 7.54 0.56 -22.52
C SER A 92 8.96 -0.03 -22.34
N ALA A 93 9.97 0.57 -22.97
CA ALA A 93 11.37 0.19 -22.80
C ALA A 93 11.88 0.50 -21.38
N ASP A 94 11.50 1.65 -20.83
CA ASP A 94 11.86 2.06 -19.47
C ASP A 94 11.17 1.20 -18.42
N ILE A 95 9.88 0.87 -18.63
CA ILE A 95 9.12 -0.04 -17.77
C ILE A 95 9.80 -1.42 -17.73
N LYS A 96 10.22 -1.94 -18.88
CA LYS A 96 10.94 -3.22 -18.96
C LYS A 96 12.30 -3.15 -18.25
N LYS A 97 13.01 -2.02 -18.34
CA LYS A 97 14.28 -1.80 -17.63
C LYS A 97 14.06 -1.74 -16.12
N ALA A 98 13.03 -1.03 -15.66
CA ALA A 98 12.65 -0.92 -14.26
C ALA A 98 12.30 -2.30 -13.68
N TYR A 99 11.49 -3.09 -14.39
CA TYR A 99 11.16 -4.46 -14.02
C TYR A 99 12.41 -5.32 -13.79
N ARG A 100 13.34 -5.37 -14.75
CA ARG A 100 14.58 -6.17 -14.60
C ARG A 100 15.38 -5.76 -13.36
N LYS A 101 15.49 -4.45 -13.11
CA LYS A 101 16.21 -3.92 -11.95
C LYS A 101 15.53 -4.30 -10.64
N ALA A 102 14.19 -4.17 -10.57
CA ALA A 102 13.41 -4.50 -9.40
C ALA A 102 13.44 -6.01 -9.11
N ALA A 103 13.22 -6.84 -10.13
CA ALA A 103 13.23 -8.29 -10.04
C ALA A 103 14.57 -8.83 -9.53
N LEU A 104 15.70 -8.31 -10.02
CA LEU A 104 17.03 -8.72 -9.57
C LEU A 104 17.32 -8.32 -8.13
N LYS A 105 16.81 -7.17 -7.68
CA LYS A 105 17.01 -6.66 -6.32
C LYS A 105 16.17 -7.43 -5.30
N HIS A 106 14.95 -7.80 -5.67
CA HIS A 106 13.97 -8.42 -4.78
C HIS A 106 13.80 -9.92 -5.05
N HIS A 107 14.78 -10.58 -5.67
CA HIS A 107 14.70 -12.01 -5.93
C HIS A 107 14.78 -12.82 -4.63
N PRO A 108 13.84 -13.75 -4.37
CA PRO A 108 13.74 -14.46 -3.08
C PRO A 108 14.96 -15.33 -2.76
N ASP A 109 15.66 -15.83 -3.78
CA ASP A 109 16.90 -16.62 -3.61
C ASP A 109 18.05 -15.79 -2.99
N LYS A 110 18.13 -14.49 -3.29
CA LYS A 110 19.23 -13.63 -2.81
C LYS A 110 18.97 -13.04 -1.43
N ALA A 111 17.71 -12.96 -1.00
CA ALA A 111 17.31 -12.29 0.23
C ALA A 111 17.69 -13.08 1.50
N GLY A 112 17.63 -14.42 1.45
CA GLY A 112 17.96 -15.28 2.60
C GLY A 112 19.45 -15.65 2.71
N GLN A 113 20.20 -15.61 1.61
CA GLN A 113 21.62 -16.02 1.59
C GLN A 113 22.53 -15.13 2.46
N PHE A 114 22.14 -13.87 2.69
CA PHE A 114 22.94 -12.94 3.49
C PHE A 114 22.99 -13.31 4.97
N LEU A 115 21.93 -13.92 5.52
CA LEU A 115 21.81 -14.25 6.95
C LEU A 115 22.28 -15.66 7.31
N ALA A 116 22.42 -16.55 6.33
CA ALA A 116 22.81 -17.95 6.56
C ALA A 116 24.28 -18.15 6.98
N ARG A 117 25.10 -17.08 7.06
CA ARG A 117 26.54 -17.17 7.39
C ARG A 117 26.89 -17.06 8.87
N THR A 118 25.97 -16.59 9.72
CA THR A 118 26.21 -16.46 11.16
C THR A 118 25.75 -17.74 11.87
N ASP A 119 26.56 -18.78 11.80
CA ASP A 119 26.26 -20.07 12.41
C ASP A 119 26.93 -20.18 13.80
N SER A 120 26.22 -19.68 14.82
CA SER A 120 26.58 -19.79 16.24
C SER A 120 25.40 -20.39 17.00
N GLY A 121 25.68 -21.30 17.95
CA GLY A 121 24.70 -22.16 18.63
C GLY A 121 23.47 -21.47 19.26
N ASP A 122 22.42 -22.27 19.46
CA ASP A 122 21.11 -21.99 20.07
C ASP A 122 20.19 -20.96 19.40
N GLU A 123 20.71 -19.94 18.72
CA GLU A 123 19.89 -18.95 17.98
C GLU A 123 19.48 -19.42 16.56
N ARG A 124 19.92 -20.60 16.12
CA ARG A 124 19.64 -21.15 14.79
C ARG A 124 18.16 -21.16 14.44
N GLN A 125 17.28 -21.36 15.42
CA GLN A 125 15.84 -21.38 15.16
C GLN A 125 15.30 -19.97 14.84
N LEU A 126 15.71 -18.97 15.61
CA LEU A 126 15.38 -17.56 15.37
C LEU A 126 15.91 -17.10 14.01
N TRP A 127 17.16 -17.40 13.70
CA TRP A 127 17.75 -17.01 12.41
C TRP A 127 17.09 -17.72 11.22
N ARG A 128 16.64 -18.98 11.39
CA ARG A 128 15.83 -19.68 10.37
C ARG A 128 14.47 -19.04 10.16
N GLU A 129 13.78 -18.68 11.24
CA GLU A 129 12.48 -18.00 11.16
C GLU A 129 12.60 -16.62 10.51
N ILE A 130 13.57 -15.81 10.92
CA ILE A 130 13.87 -14.50 10.31
C ILE A 130 14.21 -14.65 8.83
N SER A 131 15.05 -15.64 8.48
CA SER A 131 15.40 -15.90 7.07
C SER A 131 14.18 -16.31 6.25
N GLN A 132 13.29 -17.11 6.83
CA GLN A 132 12.04 -17.53 6.19
C GLN A 132 11.09 -16.34 6.00
N GLU A 133 10.96 -15.46 6.99
CA GLU A 133 10.16 -14.23 6.87
C GLU A 133 10.69 -13.33 5.75
N ILE A 134 12.00 -13.11 5.70
CA ILE A 134 12.64 -12.30 4.65
C ILE A 134 12.44 -12.92 3.27
N HIS A 135 12.52 -14.26 3.17
CA HIS A 135 12.22 -14.96 1.93
C HIS A 135 10.77 -14.76 1.51
N ASN A 136 9.82 -14.89 2.43
CA ASN A 136 8.39 -14.69 2.15
C ASN A 136 8.10 -13.25 1.73
N ASP A 137 8.71 -12.27 2.39
CA ASP A 137 8.59 -10.85 2.03
C ASP A 137 9.16 -10.58 0.64
N ALA A 138 10.31 -11.18 0.30
CA ALA A 138 10.92 -11.06 -1.03
C ALA A 138 10.06 -11.73 -2.12
N ASP A 139 9.53 -12.92 -1.88
CA ASP A 139 8.62 -13.62 -2.80
C ASP A 139 7.35 -12.82 -3.06
N ARG A 140 6.75 -12.24 -2.02
CA ARG A 140 5.60 -11.35 -2.16
C ARG A 140 5.93 -10.11 -2.99
N LEU A 141 7.05 -9.44 -2.71
CA LEU A 141 7.49 -8.28 -3.49
C LEU A 141 7.72 -8.66 -4.96
N PHE A 142 8.33 -9.82 -5.21
CA PHE A 142 8.57 -10.32 -6.55
C PHE A 142 7.27 -10.57 -7.32
N LYS A 143 6.25 -11.15 -6.67
CA LYS A 143 4.91 -11.32 -7.24
C LYS A 143 4.29 -9.98 -7.62
N MET A 144 4.31 -9.00 -6.73
CA MET A 144 3.79 -7.65 -7.01
C MET A 144 4.52 -6.97 -8.17
N ILE A 145 5.85 -7.12 -8.25
CA ILE A 145 6.66 -6.62 -9.38
C ILE A 145 6.24 -7.30 -10.69
N GLY A 146 5.98 -8.60 -10.67
CA GLY A 146 5.51 -9.37 -11.82
C GLY A 146 4.12 -8.92 -12.30
N GLU A 147 3.17 -8.77 -11.37
CA GLU A 147 1.82 -8.27 -11.65
C GLU A 147 1.85 -6.87 -12.25
N ALA A 148 2.63 -5.96 -11.65
CA ALA A 148 2.80 -4.60 -12.16
C ALA A 148 3.35 -4.58 -13.58
N TYR A 149 4.36 -5.40 -13.88
CA TYR A 149 4.89 -5.51 -15.24
C TYR A 149 3.88 -6.12 -16.21
N ALA A 150 3.10 -7.14 -15.80
CA ALA A 150 2.10 -7.77 -16.66
C ALA A 150 0.98 -6.81 -17.10
N VAL A 151 0.65 -5.81 -16.27
CA VAL A 151 -0.32 -4.76 -16.61
C VAL A 151 0.34 -3.63 -17.41
N LEU A 152 1.50 -3.14 -16.97
CA LEU A 152 2.13 -1.94 -17.55
C LEU A 152 2.91 -2.19 -18.85
N SER A 153 3.30 -3.43 -19.13
CA SER A 153 4.01 -3.78 -20.37
C SER A 153 3.10 -3.91 -21.60
N ASP A 154 1.82 -4.18 -21.37
CA ASP A 154 0.79 -4.31 -22.41
C ASP A 154 0.08 -2.96 -22.59
N PRO A 155 0.08 -2.37 -23.81
CA PRO A 155 -0.50 -1.04 -24.03
C PRO A 155 -1.99 -0.98 -23.70
N ASP A 156 -2.74 -2.05 -23.95
CA ASP A 156 -4.20 -2.06 -23.74
C ASP A 156 -4.51 -2.11 -22.24
N LYS A 157 -3.81 -2.97 -21.49
CA LYS A 157 -3.96 -3.08 -20.04
C LYS A 157 -3.45 -1.84 -19.32
N ARG A 158 -2.36 -1.25 -19.80
CA ARG A 158 -1.83 0.02 -19.28
C ARG A 158 -2.85 1.14 -19.48
N SER A 159 -3.44 1.24 -20.67
CA SER A 159 -4.48 2.24 -20.94
C SER A 159 -5.69 2.08 -20.03
N GLN A 160 -6.20 0.85 -19.84
CA GLN A 160 -7.29 0.59 -18.89
C GLN A 160 -6.92 0.99 -17.47
N TYR A 161 -5.72 0.62 -17.03
CA TYR A 161 -5.21 1.00 -15.70
C TYR A 161 -5.10 2.52 -15.54
N ASP A 162 -4.60 3.23 -16.55
CA ASP A 162 -4.47 4.69 -16.53
C ASP A 162 -5.84 5.38 -16.45
N ILE A 163 -6.85 4.87 -17.16
CA ILE A 163 -8.25 5.35 -17.09
C ILE A 163 -8.83 5.12 -15.69
N ASP A 164 -8.68 3.91 -15.14
CA ASP A 164 -9.15 3.57 -13.80
C ASP A 164 -8.49 4.47 -12.73
N GLU A 165 -7.20 4.80 -12.91
CA GLU A 165 -6.50 5.73 -12.03
C GLU A 165 -7.00 7.17 -12.14
N GLU A 166 -7.37 7.63 -13.33
CA GLU A 166 -7.96 8.95 -13.54
C GLU A 166 -9.32 9.04 -12.84
N LEU A 167 -10.21 8.06 -13.07
CA LEU A 167 -11.52 7.98 -12.42
C LEU A 167 -11.40 7.96 -10.88
N ARG A 168 -10.39 7.25 -10.36
CA ARG A 168 -10.13 7.18 -8.92
C ARG A 168 -9.72 8.53 -8.33
N LYS A 169 -8.90 9.31 -9.06
CA LYS A 169 -8.50 10.67 -8.63
C LYS A 169 -9.71 11.59 -8.55
N ASP A 170 -10.61 11.51 -9.52
CA ASP A 170 -11.83 12.33 -9.55
C ASP A 170 -12.77 12.02 -8.38
N LEU A 171 -12.95 10.74 -8.07
CA LEU A 171 -13.74 10.30 -6.90
C LEU A 171 -13.16 10.81 -5.58
N LYS A 172 -11.82 10.85 -5.46
CA LYS A 172 -11.15 11.35 -4.24
C LYS A 172 -11.18 12.88 -4.15
N GLY A 173 -11.08 13.58 -5.29
CA GLY A 173 -11.16 15.05 -5.38
C GLY A 173 -12.56 15.61 -5.10
N SER A 174 -13.62 14.86 -5.39
CA SER A 174 -15.00 15.29 -5.09
C SER A 174 -15.31 15.33 -3.58
N SER A 175 -14.62 14.53 -2.77
CA SER A 175 -14.83 14.47 -1.31
C SER A 175 -14.30 15.70 -0.57
N THR A 176 -13.39 16.49 -1.14
CA THR A 176 -12.76 17.63 -0.45
C THR A 176 -13.50 18.97 -0.65
N HIS A 177 -14.48 19.04 -1.56
CA HIS A 177 -15.25 20.27 -1.81
C HIS A 177 -16.65 20.30 -1.17
N ARG A 178 -17.09 19.25 -0.45
CA ARG A 178 -18.37 19.26 0.30
C ARG A 178 -18.23 19.60 1.79
N ARG A 179 -17.41 20.59 2.12
CA ARG A 179 -17.37 21.20 3.47
C ARG A 179 -17.26 22.72 3.40
N HIS A 180 -18.32 23.34 2.87
CA HIS A 180 -18.83 24.64 3.31
C HIS A 180 -20.21 24.84 2.68
N SER A 181 -21.25 24.31 3.32
CA SER A 181 -22.58 24.89 3.22
C SER A 181 -22.99 25.25 4.64
N ASP A 182 -22.39 26.32 5.15
CA ASP A 182 -22.91 26.97 6.35
C ASP A 182 -24.33 27.41 6.05
N ALA A 183 -25.22 26.98 6.94
CA ALA A 183 -26.59 27.44 6.99
C ALA A 183 -26.59 28.96 7.25
N GLN A 184 -27.10 29.71 6.29
CA GLN A 184 -27.67 31.04 6.50
C GLN A 184 -28.71 31.28 5.39
N SER A 185 -29.98 31.12 5.74
CA SER A 185 -31.08 31.87 5.12
C SER A 185 -30.72 33.37 5.19
N PRO A 186 -30.97 34.17 4.14
CA PRO A 186 -32.34 34.64 3.90
C PRO A 186 -32.72 34.92 2.42
N GLY A 187 -34.03 34.95 2.16
CA GLY A 187 -34.62 35.88 1.17
C GLY A 187 -34.89 35.35 -0.23
N SER A 188 -36.17 35.39 -0.61
CA SER A 188 -36.71 35.17 -1.95
C SER A 188 -36.01 35.93 -3.08
N SER A 189 -35.86 35.30 -4.24
CA SER A 189 -36.53 35.75 -5.47
C SER A 189 -36.42 34.73 -6.60
N ASN A 190 -37.49 34.66 -7.38
CA ASN A 190 -37.75 33.74 -8.48
C ASN A 190 -36.72 33.86 -9.61
N PHE A 191 -36.18 32.74 -10.09
CA PHE A 191 -35.90 32.60 -11.52
C PHE A 191 -36.09 31.16 -12.02
N ARG A 192 -37.13 31.07 -12.84
CA ARG A 192 -37.62 30.06 -13.79
C ARG A 192 -36.69 28.90 -14.19
N SER A 193 -37.28 27.71 -14.14
CA SER A 193 -36.93 26.51 -14.91
C SER A 193 -36.72 26.78 -16.39
N SER A 194 -35.72 26.11 -16.96
CA SER A 194 -35.83 25.54 -18.30
C SER A 194 -35.12 24.19 -18.30
N ASP A 195 -35.89 23.16 -18.62
CA ASP A 195 -35.53 21.76 -18.74
C ASP A 195 -34.36 21.52 -19.71
N PHE A 196 -33.40 20.69 -19.33
CA PHE A 196 -32.64 19.90 -20.28
C PHE A 196 -32.34 18.50 -19.74
N GLN A 197 -33.21 17.60 -20.19
CA GLN A 197 -33.20 16.13 -20.21
C GLN A 197 -31.94 15.42 -19.70
N SER A 198 -32.12 14.67 -18.62
CA SER A 198 -31.29 13.52 -18.26
C SER A 198 -31.48 12.39 -19.27
N SER A 199 -30.38 11.92 -19.87
CA SER A 199 -30.34 10.66 -20.62
C SER A 199 -29.87 9.54 -19.68
N PRO A 200 -30.62 8.43 -19.53
CA PRO A 200 -30.24 7.30 -18.71
C PRO A 200 -29.52 6.27 -19.60
N PHE A 201 -28.21 6.11 -19.43
CA PHE A 201 -27.53 4.93 -19.96
C PHE A 201 -26.87 4.19 -18.81
N GLU A 202 -27.60 3.18 -18.34
CA GLU A 202 -27.04 2.06 -17.60
C GLU A 202 -25.82 1.52 -18.35
N ARG A 203 -24.65 1.52 -17.71
CA ARG A 203 -23.60 0.55 -18.03
C ARG A 203 -22.97 -0.02 -16.78
N SER A 204 -23.58 -1.12 -16.37
CA SER A 204 -22.93 -2.41 -16.08
C SER A 204 -21.68 -2.35 -15.20
N SER A 205 -21.89 -2.72 -13.94
CA SER A 205 -20.85 -3.20 -13.03
C SER A 205 -20.22 -4.49 -13.57
N SER A 206 -19.30 -4.38 -14.53
CA SER A 206 -18.46 -5.50 -14.94
C SER A 206 -17.16 -5.45 -14.14
N ARG A 207 -17.26 -5.75 -12.84
CA ARG A 207 -16.10 -6.09 -12.00
C ARG A 207 -15.52 -7.40 -12.51
N ARG A 208 -14.62 -7.34 -13.49
CA ARG A 208 -13.90 -8.52 -13.95
C ARG A 208 -12.74 -8.80 -13.00
N ASN A 209 -12.88 -9.93 -12.32
CA ASN A 209 -11.86 -10.66 -11.61
C ASN A 209 -10.54 -10.68 -12.39
N TYR A 210 -9.55 -9.91 -11.92
CA TYR A 210 -8.13 -10.10 -12.27
C TYR A 210 -7.49 -11.18 -11.39
N ARG A 211 -8.25 -12.23 -10.98
CA ARG A 211 -7.77 -13.21 -10.00
C ARG A 211 -7.21 -14.51 -10.57
N ASP A 212 -7.44 -14.83 -11.85
CA ASP A 212 -7.18 -16.19 -12.33
C ASP A 212 -6.53 -16.20 -13.72
N ASN A 213 -5.21 -15.99 -13.82
CA ASN A 213 -4.46 -16.49 -14.98
C ASN A 213 -2.95 -16.73 -14.80
N TRP A 214 -2.44 -16.85 -13.57
CA TRP A 214 -0.99 -17.06 -13.35
C TRP A 214 -0.55 -18.54 -13.35
N LYS A 215 -1.41 -19.47 -13.76
CA LYS A 215 -1.10 -20.91 -13.82
C LYS A 215 -0.64 -21.41 -15.20
N THR A 216 0.12 -20.66 -15.99
CA THR A 216 0.70 -21.23 -17.23
C THR A 216 2.02 -20.58 -17.66
N HIS A 217 3.06 -20.69 -16.83
CA HIS A 217 4.45 -20.81 -17.28
C HIS A 217 5.16 -21.60 -16.18
N GLY A 218 5.27 -22.92 -16.29
CA GLY A 218 6.29 -23.51 -17.14
C GLY A 218 7.40 -24.04 -16.24
N ASN A 219 7.06 -25.07 -15.47
CA ASN A 219 7.99 -25.90 -14.74
C ASN A 219 9.00 -26.49 -15.73
N SER A 220 10.26 -26.09 -15.65
CA SER A 220 11.38 -26.79 -16.28
C SER A 220 12.62 -26.60 -15.43
N TYR A 221 12.70 -27.44 -14.39
CA TYR A 221 13.96 -27.77 -13.75
C TYR A 221 14.76 -28.75 -14.64
N SER A 222 16.07 -28.47 -14.71
CA SER A 222 17.19 -29.41 -14.84
C SER A 222 17.82 -29.73 -16.21
N ARG A 223 19.16 -29.86 -16.10
CA ARG A 223 20.24 -30.20 -17.03
C ARG A 223 20.77 -28.99 -17.80
N TRP A 224 22.02 -28.54 -17.67
CA TRP A 224 23.30 -29.21 -17.36
C TRP A 224 24.19 -28.30 -16.52
#